data_AF-A0A814EPB8-F1
#
_entry.id   AF-A0A814EPB8-F1
#
_cell.length_a   1.000
_cell.length_b   1.000
_cell.length_c   1.000
_cell.angle_alpha   90.00
_cell.angle_beta   90.00
_cell.angle_gamma   90.00
#
_symmetry.space_group_name_H-M   'P 1'
#
loop_
_entity.id
_entity.type
_entity.pdbx_description
1 polymer ?
#
loop_
_entity_poly.entity_id
_entity_poly.type
_entity_poly.pdbx_seq_one_letter_code
_entity_poly.pdbx_strand_id
1 'polypeptide(L)'
;MIVTGFLPPLVMAIFGILTIRHFRLHPTSDESNTTGALSSKDRQLTIMLLFEVLIFIIFSLIGSILFVYTQRIPNESKTIEQQTLDFFLLDFGLNLVFVQSATSCYVNLIVSKSFRQNIQKLIWKIIPDHCRRKLVNHWPNIAANSLNKTATAGTAQMRTQLAHK
;
A
#
# COMPACT_ATOMS: atom_id res chain seq x y z
N MET A 1 25.45 -6.55 -3.40
CA MET A 1 24.08 -6.73 -3.91
C MET A 1 23.25 -7.73 -3.09
N ILE A 2 23.79 -8.89 -2.71
CA ILE A 2 23.04 -9.88 -1.90
C ILE A 2 22.67 -9.29 -0.53
N VAL A 3 23.61 -8.65 0.17
CA VAL A 3 23.36 -8.03 1.49
C VAL A 3 22.32 -6.91 1.40
N THR A 4 22.39 -6.06 0.37
CA THR A 4 21.44 -4.97 0.15
C THR A 4 20.05 -5.45 -0.29
N GLY A 5 19.95 -6.64 -0.92
CA GLY A 5 18.68 -7.22 -1.37
C GLY A 5 17.98 -8.07 -0.31
N PHE A 6 18.72 -8.75 0.56
CA PHE A 6 18.19 -9.67 1.56
C PHE A 6 18.03 -9.07 2.94
N LEU A 7 18.91 -8.14 3.36
CA LEU A 7 18.86 -7.59 4.71
C LEU A 7 17.55 -6.80 4.96
N PRO A 8 17.09 -5.90 4.06
CA PRO A 8 15.85 -5.16 4.28
C PRO A 8 14.59 -6.02 4.44
N PRO A 9 14.28 -6.99 3.55
CA PRO A 9 13.08 -7.82 3.72
C PRO A 9 13.16 -8.74 4.94
N LEU A 10 14.36 -9.19 5.32
CA LEU A 10 14.55 -10.06 6.49
C LEU A 10 14.30 -9.27 7.78
N VAL A 11 14.82 -8.04 7.87
CA VAL A 11 14.53 -7.12 8.98
C VAL A 11 13.05 -6.75 9.02
N MET A 12 12.42 -6.44 7.89
CA MET A 12 10.97 -6.18 7.83
C MET A 12 10.14 -7.40 8.24
N ALA A 13 10.53 -8.60 7.83
CA ALA A 13 9.85 -9.83 8.21
C ALA A 13 9.95 -10.09 9.73
N ILE A 14 11.13 -9.89 10.32
CA ILE A 14 11.35 -10.01 11.77
C ILE A 14 10.44 -9.01 12.51
N PHE A 15 10.47 -7.73 12.13
CA PHE A 15 9.63 -6.72 12.77
C PHE A 15 8.13 -6.98 12.56
N GLY A 16 7.73 -7.47 11.39
CA GLY A 16 6.35 -7.86 11.10
C GLY A 16 5.87 -9.01 11.99
N ILE A 17 6.70 -10.05 12.16
CA ILE A 17 6.40 -11.18 13.05
C ILE A 17 6.36 -10.72 14.51
N LEU A 18 7.33 -9.91 14.96
CA LEU A 18 7.32 -9.35 16.32
C LEU A 18 6.06 -8.53 16.59
N THR A 19 5.64 -7.70 15.63
CA THR A 19 4.43 -6.88 15.73
C THR A 19 3.19 -7.77 15.86
N ILE A 20 3.04 -8.79 14.99
CA ILE A 20 1.92 -9.73 15.07
C ILE A 20 1.93 -10.49 16.40
N ARG A 21 3.11 -10.92 16.86
CA ARG A 21 3.25 -11.66 18.12
C ARG A 21 2.89 -10.79 19.32
N HIS A 22 3.29 -9.52 19.31
CA HIS A 22 2.91 -8.56 20.36
C HIS A 22 1.37 -8.37 20.40
N PHE A 23 0.73 -8.19 19.25
CA PHE A 23 -0.73 -8.06 19.17
C PHE A 23 -1.50 -9.35 19.53
N ARG A 24 -0.91 -10.54 19.34
CA ARG A 24 -1.53 -11.80 19.73
C ARG A 24 -1.37 -12.14 21.22
N LEU A 25 -0.25 -11.74 21.84
CA LEU A 25 0.06 -12.03 23.25
C LEU A 25 -0.59 -11.04 24.22
N HIS A 26 -0.85 -9.81 23.79
CA HIS A 26 -1.74 -8.89 24.47
C HIS A 26 -3.03 -8.77 23.65
N PRO A 27 -3.95 -9.75 23.71
CA PRO A 27 -5.34 -9.41 23.43
C PRO A 27 -5.66 -8.28 24.41
N THR A 28 -5.99 -7.11 23.89
CA THR A 28 -6.33 -5.92 24.68
C THR A 28 -7.52 -6.28 25.59
N SER A 29 -7.22 -6.82 26.76
CA SER A 29 -8.17 -7.14 27.83
C SER A 29 -8.61 -5.89 28.59
N ASP A 30 -8.28 -4.69 28.07
CA ASP A 30 -8.70 -3.42 28.66
C ASP A 30 -9.95 -2.92 27.98
N GLU A 31 -11.03 -3.39 28.58
CA GLU A 31 -12.41 -2.92 28.58
C GLU A 31 -12.51 -1.43 28.93
N SER A 32 -12.05 -0.53 28.03
CA SER A 32 -12.47 0.87 28.07
C SER A 32 -12.83 1.40 26.68
N ASN A 33 -14.08 1.86 26.57
CA ASN A 33 -14.89 2.02 25.37
C ASN A 33 -14.45 3.09 24.34
N THR A 34 -13.15 3.40 24.17
CA THR A 34 -12.70 4.44 23.22
C THR A 34 -11.51 4.09 22.33
N THR A 35 -10.82 2.97 22.54
CA THR A 35 -9.57 2.62 21.81
C THR A 35 -9.72 1.59 20.68
N GLY A 36 -10.87 0.94 20.53
CA GLY A 36 -11.08 -0.10 19.50
C GLY A 36 -10.86 0.35 18.05
N ALA A 37 -10.99 1.65 17.76
CA ALA A 37 -10.76 2.20 16.43
C ALA A 37 -9.27 2.24 16.03
N LEU A 38 -8.36 2.46 17.00
CA LEU A 38 -6.91 2.47 16.77
C LEU A 38 -6.40 1.09 16.36
N SER A 39 -6.79 0.05 17.08
CA SER A 39 -6.42 -1.35 16.78
C SER A 39 -6.82 -1.78 15.37
N SER A 40 -8.00 -1.37 14.88
CA SER A 40 -8.46 -1.73 13.53
C SER A 40 -7.61 -1.10 12.42
N LYS A 41 -7.14 0.14 12.64
CA LYS A 41 -6.31 0.89 11.71
C LYS A 41 -4.88 0.38 11.70
N ASP A 42 -4.33 0.06 12.88
CA ASP A 42 -3.01 -0.53 13.04
C ASP A 42 -2.93 -1.93 12.44
N ARG A 43 -4.00 -2.73 12.60
CA ARG A 43 -4.13 -4.03 11.94
C ARG A 43 -4.17 -3.89 10.42
N GLN A 44 -4.88 -2.90 9.88
CA GLN A 44 -4.92 -2.64 8.44
C GLN A 44 -3.55 -2.21 7.90
N LEU A 45 -2.83 -1.36 8.64
CA LEU A 45 -1.48 -0.93 8.29
C LEU A 45 -0.49 -2.11 8.31
N THR A 46 -0.59 -2.97 9.32
CA THR A 46 0.23 -4.20 9.43
C THR A 46 -0.04 -5.17 8.28
N ILE A 47 -1.31 -5.38 7.92
CA ILE A 47 -1.68 -6.24 6.77
C ILE A 47 -1.15 -5.66 5.46
N MET A 48 -1.23 -4.34 5.28
CA MET A 48 -0.69 -3.66 4.09
C MET A 48 0.81 -3.87 3.97
N LEU A 49 1.54 -3.68 5.07
CA LEU A 49 2.99 -3.89 5.14
C LEU A 49 3.36 -5.35 4.86
N LEU A 50 2.57 -6.31 5.35
CA LEU A 50 2.76 -7.73 5.06
C LEU A 50 2.63 -8.03 3.56
N PHE A 51 1.62 -7.47 2.89
CA PHE A 51 1.45 -7.63 1.44
C PHE A 51 2.60 -7.00 0.66
N GLU A 52 3.05 -5.83 1.07
CA GLU A 52 4.20 -5.16 0.45
C GLU A 52 5.48 -6.00 0.59
N VAL A 53 5.73 -6.58 1.77
CA VAL A 53 6.87 -7.49 2.01
C VAL A 53 6.75 -8.77 1.18
N LEU A 54 5.56 -9.37 1.06
CA LEU A 54 5.35 -10.57 0.24
C LEU A 54 5.64 -10.29 -1.24
N ILE A 55 5.13 -9.18 -1.75
CA ILE A 55 5.39 -8.75 -3.13
C ILE A 55 6.88 -8.48 -3.32
N PHE A 56 7.51 -7.76 -2.39
CA PHE A 56 8.96 -7.54 -2.43
C PHE A 56 9.74 -8.85 -2.52
N ILE A 57 9.40 -9.85 -1.70
CA ILE A 57 10.08 -11.16 -1.69
C ILE A 57 9.93 -11.85 -3.05
N ILE A 58 8.72 -11.88 -3.62
CA ILE A 58 8.46 -12.54 -4.91
C ILE A 58 9.28 -11.88 -6.02
N PHE A 59 9.25 -10.55 -6.13
CA PHE A 59 9.98 -9.82 -7.17
C PHE A 59 11.51 -9.92 -6.97
N SER A 60 11.98 -9.86 -5.72
CA SER A 60 13.40 -10.01 -5.38
C SER A 60 13.93 -11.42 -5.68
N LEU A 61 13.12 -12.47 -5.45
CA LEU A 61 13.46 -13.85 -5.82
C LEU A 61 13.58 -14.02 -7.33
N ILE A 62 12.61 -13.51 -8.10
CA ILE A 62 12.65 -13.54 -9.57
C ILE A 62 13.91 -12.84 -10.08
N GLY A 63 14.20 -11.63 -9.58
CA GLY A 63 15.41 -10.89 -9.96
C GLY A 63 16.70 -11.64 -9.61
N SER A 64 16.76 -12.28 -8.42
CA SER A 64 17.92 -13.06 -8.00
C SER A 64 18.16 -14.28 -8.88
N ILE A 65 17.08 -14.99 -9.29
CA ILE A 65 17.18 -16.14 -10.19
C ILE A 65 17.72 -15.71 -11.56
N LEU A 66 17.20 -14.61 -12.12
CA LEU A 66 17.67 -14.04 -13.39
C LEU A 66 19.15 -13.61 -13.31
N PHE A 67 19.56 -13.03 -12.18
CA PHE A 67 20.94 -12.62 -11.98
C PHE A 67 21.90 -13.81 -11.88
N VAL A 68 21.52 -14.87 -11.15
CA VAL A 68 22.33 -16.10 -11.08
C VAL A 68 22.42 -16.76 -12.45
N TYR A 69 21.33 -16.79 -13.22
CA TYR A 69 21.32 -17.32 -14.58
C TYR A 69 22.30 -16.59 -15.50
N THR A 70 22.27 -15.26 -15.51
CA THR A 70 23.15 -14.43 -16.33
C THR A 70 24.62 -14.51 -15.91
N GLN A 71 24.92 -14.67 -14.62
CA GLN A 71 26.30 -14.80 -14.11
C GLN A 71 26.90 -16.21 -14.32
N ARG A 72 26.09 -17.27 -14.37
CA ARG A 72 26.56 -18.66 -14.42
C ARG A 72 26.94 -19.17 -15.80
N ILE A 73 26.65 -18.46 -16.88
CA ILE A 73 26.98 -18.88 -18.24
C ILE A 73 28.13 -17.98 -18.76
N PRO A 74 29.38 -18.21 -18.32
CA PRO A 74 30.50 -17.43 -18.80
C PRO A 74 30.88 -17.87 -20.21
N ASN A 75 30.78 -16.94 -21.16
CA ASN A 75 31.58 -16.79 -22.39
C ASN A 75 31.94 -18.02 -23.25
N GLU A 76 31.33 -19.19 -23.07
CA GLU A 76 31.31 -20.18 -24.14
C GLU A 76 30.53 -19.59 -25.31
N SER A 77 30.93 -19.90 -26.54
CA SER A 77 30.46 -19.32 -27.80
C SER A 77 28.92 -19.31 -27.90
N LYS A 78 28.27 -18.33 -27.29
CA LYS A 78 26.82 -18.16 -27.31
C LYS A 78 26.44 -17.81 -28.73
N THR A 79 25.40 -18.48 -29.24
CA THR A 79 24.77 -18.07 -30.49
C THR A 79 24.15 -16.68 -30.33
N ILE A 80 23.98 -15.96 -31.45
CA ILE A 80 23.35 -14.63 -31.47
C ILE A 80 21.95 -14.67 -30.81
N GLU A 81 21.24 -15.79 -30.97
CA GLU A 81 19.94 -16.03 -30.35
C GLU A 81 20.01 -16.06 -28.82
N GLN A 82 20.99 -16.76 -28.25
CA GLN A 82 21.19 -16.82 -26.80
C GLN A 82 21.56 -15.44 -26.23
N GLN A 83 22.38 -14.67 -26.94
CA GLN A 83 22.74 -13.33 -26.51
C GLN A 83 21.52 -12.39 -26.50
N THR A 84 20.62 -12.53 -27.48
CA THR A 84 19.37 -11.76 -27.53
C THR A 84 18.47 -12.11 -26.35
N LEU A 85 18.37 -13.39 -26.01
CA LEU A 85 17.58 -13.87 -24.88
C LEU A 85 18.14 -13.37 -23.54
N ASP A 86 19.47 -13.34 -23.37
CA ASP A 86 20.12 -12.78 -22.19
C ASP A 86 19.81 -11.28 -22.03
N PHE A 87 19.89 -10.50 -23.11
CA PHE A 87 19.52 -9.09 -23.09
C PHE A 87 18.05 -8.87 -22.73
N PHE A 88 17.16 -9.68 -23.30
CA PHE A 88 15.73 -9.64 -22.98
C PHE A 88 15.48 -9.95 -21.50
N LEU A 89 16.13 -10.98 -20.94
CA LEU A 89 16.00 -11.32 -19.53
C LEU A 89 16.53 -10.22 -18.60
N LEU A 90 17.62 -9.56 -19.00
CA LEU A 90 18.19 -8.44 -18.24
C LEU A 90 17.27 -7.23 -18.26
N ASP A 91 16.73 -6.87 -19.42
CA ASP A 91 15.74 -5.78 -19.55
C ASP A 91 14.45 -6.11 -18.78
N PHE A 92 13.97 -7.34 -18.87
CA PHE A 92 12.83 -7.82 -18.09
C PHE A 92 13.08 -7.72 -16.58
N GLY A 93 14.27 -8.12 -16.12
CA GLY A 93 14.70 -8.00 -14.73
C GLY A 93 14.74 -6.54 -14.24
N LEU A 94 15.22 -5.61 -15.06
CA LEU A 94 15.19 -4.18 -14.76
C LEU A 94 13.76 -3.64 -14.68
N ASN A 95 12.90 -4.02 -15.62
CA ASN A 95 11.48 -3.64 -15.62
C ASN A 95 10.74 -4.13 -14.36
N LEU A 96 11.03 -5.34 -13.89
CA LEU A 96 10.48 -5.89 -12.64
C LEU A 96 10.75 -4.99 -11.43
N VAL A 97 11.93 -4.37 -11.35
CA VAL A 97 12.28 -3.44 -10.25
C VAL A 97 11.41 -2.18 -10.29
N PHE A 98 11.18 -1.62 -11.49
CA PHE A 98 10.27 -0.48 -11.65
C PHE A 98 8.83 -0.85 -11.32
N VAL A 99 8.36 -2.02 -11.77
CA VAL A 99 7.02 -2.53 -11.45
C VAL A 99 6.86 -2.69 -9.94
N GLN A 100 7.87 -3.19 -9.23
CA GLN A 100 7.84 -3.33 -7.78
C GLN A 100 7.60 -1.98 -7.08
N SER A 101 8.31 -0.93 -7.51
CA SER A 101 8.13 0.43 -6.96
C SER A 101 6.71 1.00 -7.20
N ALA A 102 6.13 0.71 -8.38
CA ALA A 102 4.76 1.08 -8.69
C ALA A 102 3.74 0.25 -7.91
N THR A 103 4.05 -1.03 -7.67
CA THR A 103 3.14 -1.97 -7.00
C THR A 103 2.86 -1.56 -5.57
N SER A 104 3.84 -1.01 -4.84
CA SER A 104 3.60 -0.43 -3.50
C SER A 104 2.48 0.62 -3.52
N CYS A 105 2.43 1.48 -4.54
CA CYS A 105 1.35 2.46 -4.70
C CYS A 105 -0.02 1.78 -4.93
N TYR A 106 -0.06 0.78 -5.81
CA TYR A 106 -1.29 0.04 -6.11
C TYR A 106 -1.79 -0.78 -4.91
N VAL A 107 -0.90 -1.43 -4.18
CA VAL A 107 -1.21 -2.18 -2.95
C VAL A 107 -1.80 -1.24 -1.91
N ASN A 108 -1.22 -0.05 -1.75
CA ASN A 108 -1.71 0.95 -0.81
C ASN A 108 -3.10 1.47 -1.20
N LEU A 109 -3.34 1.65 -2.51
CA LEU A 109 -4.65 1.99 -3.07
C LEU A 109 -5.69 0.88 -2.87
N ILE A 110 -5.32 -0.39 -3.07
CA ILE A 110 -6.26 -1.52 -3.01
C ILE A 110 -6.55 -1.93 -1.57
N VAL A 111 -5.54 -2.02 -0.70
CA VAL A 111 -5.69 -2.58 0.66
C VAL A 111 -6.28 -1.58 1.64
N SER A 112 -5.92 -0.29 1.53
CA SER A 112 -6.36 0.71 2.52
C SER A 112 -7.63 1.44 2.11
N LYS A 113 -8.74 1.09 2.76
CA LYS A 113 -10.03 1.83 2.62
C LYS A 113 -9.88 3.28 3.09
N SER A 114 -9.04 3.53 4.10
CA SER A 114 -8.75 4.87 4.60
C SER A 114 -7.96 5.70 3.58
N PHE A 115 -7.00 5.09 2.89
CA PHE A 115 -6.23 5.75 1.83
C PHE A 115 -7.11 6.13 0.64
N ARG A 116 -7.99 5.22 0.20
CA ARG A 116 -8.99 5.52 -0.85
C ARG A 116 -9.89 6.69 -0.48
N GLN A 117 -10.35 6.77 0.77
CA GLN A 117 -11.16 7.89 1.25
C GLN A 117 -10.38 9.22 1.26
N ASN A 118 -9.10 9.20 1.62
CA ASN A 118 -8.27 10.40 1.61
C ASN A 118 -7.93 10.86 0.19
N ILE A 119 -7.62 9.94 -0.73
CA ILE A 119 -7.43 10.26 -2.15
C ILE A 119 -8.71 10.81 -2.75
N GLN A 120 -9.87 10.20 -2.48
CA GLN A 120 -11.15 10.74 -2.93
C GLN A 120 -11.34 12.17 -2.41
N LYS A 121 -11.10 12.44 -1.12
CA LYS A 121 -11.18 13.81 -0.58
C LYS A 121 -10.24 14.78 -1.28
N LEU A 122 -9.01 14.36 -1.60
CA LEU A 122 -8.04 15.17 -2.30
C LEU A 122 -8.48 15.48 -3.73
N ILE A 123 -8.96 14.46 -4.46
CA ILE A 123 -9.51 14.59 -5.81
C ILE A 123 -10.71 15.54 -5.79
N TRP A 124 -11.64 15.36 -4.85
CA TRP A 124 -12.79 16.26 -4.68
C TRP A 124 -12.42 17.69 -4.30
N LYS A 125 -11.23 17.93 -3.73
CA LYS A 125 -10.70 19.26 -3.39
C LYS A 125 -9.98 19.92 -4.57
N ILE A 126 -9.34 19.12 -5.43
CA ILE A 126 -8.62 19.58 -6.63
C ILE A 126 -9.59 19.85 -7.78
N ILE A 127 -10.70 19.12 -7.88
CA ILE A 127 -11.69 19.35 -8.93
C ILE A 127 -12.32 20.75 -8.75
N PRO A 128 -12.22 21.66 -9.74
CA PRO A 128 -12.82 22.98 -9.67
C PRO A 128 -14.35 22.89 -9.57
N ASP A 129 -14.95 23.81 -8.81
CA ASP A 129 -16.38 23.78 -8.46
C ASP A 129 -17.34 23.76 -9.67
N HIS A 130 -16.88 24.22 -10.83
CA HIS A 130 -17.61 24.13 -12.09
C HIS A 130 -17.78 22.69 -12.61
N CYS A 131 -16.77 21.83 -12.46
CA CYS A 131 -16.88 20.40 -12.79
C CYS A 131 -17.63 19.62 -11.72
N ARG A 132 -17.49 20.02 -10.45
CA ARG A 132 -18.20 19.39 -9.32
C ARG A 132 -19.72 19.42 -9.51
N ARG A 133 -20.27 20.56 -9.96
CA ARG A 133 -21.72 20.69 -10.22
C ARG A 133 -22.24 19.78 -11.35
N LYS A 134 -21.47 19.60 -12.43
CA LYS A 134 -21.86 18.68 -13.52
C LYS A 134 -21.86 17.22 -13.08
N LEU A 135 -20.91 16.82 -12.22
CA LEU A 135 -20.81 15.44 -11.72
C LEU A 135 -21.96 15.08 -10.75
N VAL A 136 -22.36 16.02 -9.88
CA VAL A 136 -23.48 15.82 -8.94
C VAL A 136 -24.80 15.59 -9.68
N ASN A 137 -25.03 16.30 -10.79
CA ASN A 137 -26.24 16.14 -11.60
C ASN A 137 -26.29 14.80 -12.33
N HIS A 138 -25.14 14.16 -12.57
CA HIS A 138 -25.07 12.89 -13.30
C HIS A 138 -24.99 11.66 -12.37
N TRP A 139 -24.52 11.82 -11.13
CA TRP A 139 -24.41 10.75 -10.11
C TRP A 139 -24.95 11.20 -8.74
N PRO A 140 -26.28 11.38 -8.59
CA PRO A 140 -26.88 11.98 -7.39
C PRO A 140 -26.69 11.13 -6.12
N ASN A 141 -26.65 9.80 -6.25
CA ASN A 141 -26.58 8.88 -5.12
C ASN A 141 -25.24 8.92 -4.35
N ILE A 142 -24.13 9.27 -5.02
CA ILE A 142 -22.80 9.37 -4.38
C ILE A 142 -22.63 10.73 -3.69
N ALA A 143 -23.16 11.79 -4.31
CA ALA A 143 -23.08 13.15 -3.79
C ALA A 143 -23.86 13.32 -2.47
N ALA A 144 -25.08 12.78 -2.40
CA ALA A 144 -25.95 12.88 -1.22
C ALA A 144 -25.31 12.29 0.05
N ASN A 145 -24.57 11.18 -0.09
CA ASN A 145 -23.91 10.52 1.03
C ASN A 145 -22.69 11.29 1.57
N SER A 146 -22.05 12.13 0.75
CA SER A 146 -20.92 12.96 1.17
C SER A 146 -21.34 14.25 1.90
N LEU A 147 -22.47 14.84 1.50
CA LEU A 147 -23.04 16.05 2.11
C LEU A 147 -23.65 15.77 3.48
N ASN A 148 -24.34 14.63 3.65
CA ASN A 148 -24.88 14.24 4.95
C ASN A 148 -23.79 13.99 6.02
N LYS A 149 -22.62 13.51 5.58
CA LYS A 149 -21.46 13.27 6.47
C LYS A 149 -20.74 14.53 6.93
N THR A 150 -20.79 15.60 6.13
CA THR A 150 -20.18 16.90 6.50
C THR A 150 -21.11 17.73 7.38
N ALA A 151 -22.42 17.66 7.16
CA ALA A 151 -23.43 18.31 8.00
C ALA A 151 -23.47 17.73 9.43
N THR A 152 -23.29 16.41 9.58
CA THR A 152 -23.24 15.73 10.89
C THR A 152 -21.94 16.00 11.67
N ALA A 153 -20.81 16.23 10.98
CA ALA A 153 -19.56 16.63 11.64
C ALA A 153 -19.60 18.07 12.19
N GLY A 154 -20.20 19.01 11.45
CA GLY A 154 -20.34 20.40 11.90
C GLY A 154 -21.26 20.56 13.11
N THR A 155 -22.36 19.81 13.16
CA THR A 155 -23.31 19.83 14.28
C THR A 155 -22.75 19.19 15.56
N ALA A 156 -21.88 18.20 15.45
CA ALA A 156 -21.16 17.63 16.59
C ALA A 156 -20.13 18.59 17.20
N GLN A 157 -19.44 19.38 16.36
CA GLN A 157 -18.52 20.43 16.80
C GLN A 157 -19.25 21.60 17.50
N MET A 158 -20.45 21.94 17.04
CA MET A 158 -21.25 23.01 17.65
C MET A 158 -21.81 22.62 19.03
N ARG A 159 -22.18 21.34 19.22
CA ARG A 159 -22.66 20.84 20.53
C ARG A 159 -21.56 20.74 21.59
N THR A 160 -20.33 20.44 21.20
CA THR A 160 -19.19 20.38 22.13
C THR A 160 -18.75 21.76 22.63
N GLN A 161 -18.95 22.82 21.85
CA GLN A 161 -18.69 24.19 22.31
C GLN A 161 -19.77 24.75 23.26
N LEU A 162 -20.99 24.23 23.20
CA LEU A 162 -22.07 24.61 24.11
C LEU A 162 -22.00 23.92 25.49
N ALA A 163 -21.26 22.81 25.61
CA ALA A 163 -21.12 22.07 26.86
C ALA A 163 -19.99 22.60 27.79
N HIS A 164 -19.22 23.59 27.34
CA HIS A 164 -18.09 24.18 28.08
C HIS A 164 -18.37 25.60 28.60
N LYS A 165 -19.65 26.00 28.62
CA LYS A 165 -20.14 27.30 29.10
C LYS A 165 -21.16 27.07 30.20
#